data_AF-A0AB73F9P3-F1
#
_entry.id   AF-A0AB73F9P3-F1
#
_cell.length_a   1.000
_cell.length_b   1.000
_cell.length_c   1.000
_cell.angle_alpha   90.00
_cell.angle_beta   90.00
_cell.angle_gamma   90.00
#
_symmetry.space_group_name_H-M   'P 1'
#
loop_
_entity.id
_entity.type
_entity.pdbx_description
1 polymer ?
#
loop_
_entity_poly.entity_id
_entity_poly.type
_entity_poly.pdbx_seq_one_letter_code
_entity_poly.pdbx_strand_id
1 'polypeptide(L)'
;MRYAARRKQDISVSTTPLEVVIPLEQPVKIYSAKELAAMPLSVMNAAIEAQERFYQLEELTHMGGQAIVVRRLMEDGHKLIQVKEKSRIRYKINNEFIPPRIIRQLEMRGLVKLERGK
;
A
#
# COMPACT_ATOMS: atom_id res chain seq x y z
N MET A 1 -26.00 -32.66 -35.10
CA MET A 1 -25.65 -31.35 -34.50
C MET A 1 -26.41 -31.18 -33.20
N ARG A 2 -25.74 -31.18 -32.05
CA ARG A 2 -26.36 -30.93 -30.73
C ARG A 2 -26.10 -29.47 -30.34
N TYR A 3 -27.12 -28.63 -30.36
CA TYR A 3 -27.04 -27.26 -29.85
C TYR A 3 -27.06 -27.31 -28.32
N ALA A 4 -25.95 -26.96 -27.68
CA ALA A 4 -25.89 -26.82 -26.24
C ALA A 4 -26.60 -25.52 -25.82
N ALA A 5 -27.69 -25.66 -25.08
CA ALA A 5 -28.43 -24.55 -24.49
C ALA A 5 -27.54 -23.77 -23.52
N ARG A 6 -27.27 -22.49 -23.81
CA ARG A 6 -26.62 -21.56 -22.88
C ARG A 6 -27.55 -21.35 -21.68
N ARG A 7 -27.23 -21.95 -20.54
CA ARG A 7 -27.81 -21.55 -19.24
C ARG A 7 -27.37 -20.11 -18.96
N LYS A 8 -28.33 -19.17 -19.02
CA LYS A 8 -28.17 -17.86 -18.38
C LYS A 8 -28.17 -18.11 -16.87
N GLN A 9 -27.00 -17.98 -16.24
CA GLN A 9 -26.94 -17.79 -14.80
C GLN A 9 -27.10 -16.30 -14.55
N ASP A 10 -28.30 -15.91 -14.12
CA ASP A 10 -28.53 -14.61 -13.51
C ASP A 10 -27.87 -14.63 -12.12
N ILE A 11 -26.55 -14.45 -12.08
CA ILE A 11 -25.86 -14.17 -10.84
C ILE A 11 -26.03 -12.67 -10.58
N SER A 12 -27.08 -12.32 -9.82
CA SER A 12 -27.24 -11.00 -9.25
C SER A 12 -26.17 -10.77 -8.16
N VAL A 13 -24.91 -10.65 -8.56
CA VAL A 13 -23.86 -10.18 -7.65
C VAL A 13 -24.01 -8.66 -7.58
N SER A 14 -24.42 -8.16 -6.41
CA SER A 14 -24.41 -6.73 -6.11
C SER A 14 -23.07 -6.13 -6.54
N THR A 15 -23.11 -5.27 -7.56
CA THR A 15 -21.92 -4.75 -8.25
C THR A 15 -21.41 -3.48 -7.54
N THR A 16 -21.45 -3.46 -6.21
CA THR A 16 -20.91 -2.34 -5.43
C THR A 16 -19.42 -2.58 -5.19
N PRO A 17 -18.53 -1.67 -5.66
CA PRO A 17 -17.11 -1.75 -5.37
C PRO A 17 -16.89 -1.76 -3.86
N LEU A 18 -16.01 -2.64 -3.37
CA LEU A 18 -15.60 -2.61 -1.97
C LEU A 18 -14.50 -1.55 -1.82
N GLU A 19 -14.75 -0.55 -0.99
CA GLU A 19 -13.81 0.54 -0.74
C GLU A 19 -13.17 0.36 0.64
N VAL A 20 -11.84 0.21 0.65
CA VAL A 20 -11.05 0.10 1.88
C VAL A 20 -10.20 1.35 2.01
N VAL A 21 -10.35 2.06 3.13
CA VAL A 21 -9.48 3.20 3.45
C VAL A 21 -8.15 2.66 3.97
N ILE A 22 -7.05 3.09 3.35
CA ILE A 22 -5.70 2.73 3.74
C ILE A 22 -5.09 3.92 4.50
N PRO A 23 -4.76 3.75 5.80
CA PRO A 23 -4.10 4.81 6.56
C PRO A 23 -2.66 5.02 6.10
N LEU A 24 -2.15 6.24 6.28
CA LEU A 24 -0.71 6.51 6.20
C LEU A 24 -0.04 5.97 7.46
N GLU A 25 0.89 5.05 7.28
CA GLU A 25 1.74 4.54 8.33
C GLU A 25 2.92 5.50 8.57
N GLN A 26 3.45 5.49 9.79
CA GLN A 26 4.63 6.29 10.09
C GLN A 26 5.85 5.77 9.31
N PRO A 27 6.75 6.67 8.86
CA PRO A 27 8.00 6.24 8.25
C PRO A 27 8.81 5.40 9.25
N VAL A 28 9.70 4.55 8.73
CA VAL A 28 10.61 3.75 9.55
C VAL A 28 11.36 4.67 10.49
N LYS A 29 11.20 4.45 11.80
CA LYS A 29 11.90 5.23 12.82
C LYS A 29 13.40 4.88 12.75
N ILE A 30 14.22 5.90 12.53
CA ILE A 30 15.68 5.79 12.58
C ILE A 30 16.10 6.02 14.03
N TYR A 31 16.58 4.97 14.69
CA TYR A 31 17.07 5.05 16.06
C TYR A 31 18.53 5.48 16.08
N SER A 32 18.90 6.26 17.08
CA SER A 32 20.29 6.57 17.39
C SER A 32 20.98 5.37 18.04
N ALA A 33 22.32 5.35 17.98
CA ALA A 33 23.11 4.30 18.63
C ALA A 33 22.83 4.17 20.14
N LYS A 34 22.55 5.31 20.81
CA LYS A 34 22.18 5.32 22.24
C LYS A 34 20.83 4.67 22.50
N GLU A 35 19.84 4.94 21.65
CA GLU A 35 18.51 4.33 21.76
C GLU A 35 18.56 2.83 21.47
N LEU A 36 19.30 2.41 20.43
CA LEU A 36 19.48 0.99 20.10
C LEU A 36 20.15 0.22 21.24
N ALA A 37 21.20 0.80 21.86
CA ALA A 37 21.89 0.20 23.00
C ALA A 37 21.02 0.05 24.25
N ALA A 38 19.94 0.84 24.37
CA ALA A 38 18.99 0.75 25.47
C ALA A 38 17.88 -0.29 25.25
N MET A 39 17.80 -0.91 24.06
CA MET A 39 16.75 -1.88 23.71
C MET A 39 17.14 -3.33 24.04
N PRO A 40 16.16 -4.22 24.25
CA PRO A 40 16.40 -5.65 24.23
C PRO A 40 17.00 -6.11 22.89
N LEU A 41 17.95 -7.05 22.92
CA LEU A 41 18.68 -7.53 21.73
C LEU A 41 17.78 -7.93 20.55
N SER A 42 16.64 -8.57 20.81
CA SER A 42 15.67 -8.95 19.78
C SER A 42 15.05 -7.74 19.08
N VAL A 43 14.72 -6.69 19.84
CA VAL A 43 14.14 -5.44 19.33
C VAL A 43 15.19 -4.61 18.61
N MET A 44 16.42 -4.55 19.15
CA MET A 44 17.54 -3.88 18.52
C MET A 44 17.84 -4.47 17.14
N ASN A 45 17.92 -5.80 17.02
CA ASN A 45 18.20 -6.46 15.75
C ASN A 45 17.10 -6.19 14.71
N ALA A 46 15.82 -6.26 15.12
CA ALA A 46 14.71 -5.94 14.24
C ALA A 46 14.70 -4.46 13.80
N ALA A 47 15.08 -3.55 14.71
CA ALA A 47 15.20 -2.13 14.41
C ALA A 47 16.34 -1.85 13.41
N ILE A 48 17.51 -2.45 13.62
CA ILE A 48 18.66 -2.35 12.70
C ILE A 48 18.26 -2.88 11.32
N GLU A 49 17.67 -4.06 11.23
CA GLU A 49 17.25 -4.65 9.96
C GLU A 49 16.23 -3.76 9.22
N ALA A 50 15.26 -3.18 9.94
CA ALA A 50 14.31 -2.24 9.36
C ALA A 50 14.98 -0.97 8.84
N GLN A 51 15.95 -0.41 9.60
CA GLN A 51 16.72 0.77 9.21
C GLN A 51 17.60 0.51 7.99
N GLU A 52 18.29 -0.63 7.94
CA GLU A 52 19.13 -1.04 6.81
C GLU A 52 18.30 -1.24 5.53
N ARG A 53 17.17 -1.93 5.64
CA ARG A 53 16.24 -2.10 4.51
C ARG A 53 15.73 -0.76 4.00
N PHE A 54 15.37 0.16 4.90
CA PHE A 54 14.93 1.51 4.52
C PHE A 54 16.05 2.28 3.82
N TYR A 55 17.28 2.24 4.36
CA TYR A 55 18.45 2.90 3.79
C TYR A 55 18.77 2.38 2.39
N GLN A 56 18.89 1.05 2.23
CA GLN A 56 19.13 0.42 0.92
C GLN A 56 18.03 0.78 -0.09
N LEU A 57 16.78 0.82 0.36
CA LEU A 57 15.66 1.14 -0.51
C LEU A 57 15.67 2.60 -0.99
N GLU A 58 16.00 3.55 -0.12
CA GLU A 58 16.13 4.97 -0.50
C GLU A 58 17.36 5.23 -1.38
N GLU A 59 18.47 4.54 -1.14
CA GLU A 59 19.69 4.64 -1.94
C GLU A 59 19.51 4.04 -3.35
N LEU A 60 18.88 2.86 -3.45
CA LEU A 60 18.69 2.15 -4.72
C LEU A 60 17.47 2.63 -5.50
N THR A 61 16.42 3.07 -4.81
CA THR A 61 15.16 3.44 -5.43
C THR A 61 14.68 4.76 -4.85
N HIS A 62 14.96 5.87 -5.51
CA HIS A 62 14.38 7.15 -5.11
C HIS A 62 12.86 7.15 -5.34
N MET A 63 12.12 7.78 -4.42
CA MET A 63 10.68 7.92 -4.56
C MET A 63 10.36 8.87 -5.73
N GLY A 64 9.50 8.45 -6.65
CA GLY A 64 9.10 9.30 -7.77
C GLY A 64 8.30 10.51 -7.28
N GLY A 65 8.39 11.63 -7.99
CA GLY A 65 7.69 12.87 -7.62
C GLY A 65 6.18 12.70 -7.38
N GLN A 66 5.53 11.82 -8.16
CA GLN A 66 4.11 11.49 -7.96
C GLN A 66 3.85 10.76 -6.64
N ALA A 67 4.73 9.85 -6.20
CA ALA A 67 4.57 9.17 -4.91
C ALA A 67 4.76 10.13 -3.74
N ILE A 68 5.69 11.10 -3.86
CA ILE A 68 5.85 12.19 -2.89
C ILE A 68 4.55 13.01 -2.77
N VAL A 69 3.94 13.37 -3.90
CA VAL A 69 2.66 14.11 -3.90
C VAL A 69 1.56 13.31 -3.21
N VAL A 70 1.43 12.01 -3.51
CA VAL A 70 0.43 11.15 -2.85
C VAL A 70 0.65 11.09 -1.35
N ARG A 71 1.90 10.94 -0.90
CA ARG A 71 2.23 10.97 0.53
C ARG A 71 1.81 12.29 1.19
N ARG A 72 2.15 13.43 0.57
CA ARG A 72 1.77 14.76 1.10
C ARG A 72 0.25 14.92 1.20
N LEU A 73 -0.49 14.50 0.17
CA LEU A 73 -1.95 14.51 0.22
C LEU A 73 -2.50 13.68 1.39
N MET A 74 -1.88 12.53 1.70
CA MET A 74 -2.26 11.73 2.86
C MET A 74 -1.90 12.42 4.19
N GLU A 75 -0.76 13.11 4.26
CA GLU A 75 -0.36 13.93 5.41
C GLU A 75 -1.33 15.11 5.63
N ASP A 76 -1.85 15.71 4.54
CA ASP A 76 -2.86 16.78 4.54
C ASP A 76 -4.28 16.26 4.90
N GLY A 77 -4.43 14.95 5.14
CA GLY A 77 -5.67 14.33 5.60
C GLY A 77 -6.52 13.68 4.49
N HIS A 78 -6.06 13.65 3.24
CA HIS A 78 -6.75 12.93 2.17
C HIS A 78 -6.62 11.42 2.34
N LYS A 79 -7.76 10.72 2.33
CA LYS A 79 -7.80 9.27 2.51
C LYS A 79 -7.42 8.57 1.21
N LEU A 80 -6.38 7.73 1.26
CA LEU A 80 -6.11 6.76 0.20
C LEU A 80 -7.15 5.64 0.30
N ILE A 81 -7.83 5.34 -0.81
CA ILE A 81 -8.87 4.33 -0.87
C ILE A 81 -8.47 3.29 -1.90
N GLN A 82 -8.44 2.03 -1.46
CA GLN A 82 -8.33 0.88 -2.33
C GLN A 82 -9.74 0.43 -2.73
N VAL A 83 -10.03 0.54 -4.03
CA VAL A 83 -11.29 0.12 -4.64
C VAL A 83 -11.09 -1.26 -5.24
N LYS A 84 -11.80 -2.26 -4.71
CA LYS A 84 -11.77 -3.63 -5.21
C LYS A 84 -13.01 -3.90 -6.06
N GLU A 85 -12.79 -4.25 -7.32
CA GLU A 85 -13.83 -4.56 -8.30
C GLU A 85 -13.57 -5.90 -8.96
N LYS A 86 -14.28 -6.95 -8.55
CA LYS A 86 -14.18 -8.31 -9.10
C LYS A 86 -12.72 -8.82 -9.19
N SER A 87 -12.02 -8.55 -10.29
CA SER A 87 -10.65 -8.96 -10.58
C SER A 87 -9.61 -7.82 -10.58
N ARG A 88 -10.05 -6.57 -10.33
CA ARG A 88 -9.20 -5.38 -10.42
C ARG A 88 -9.12 -4.67 -9.08
N ILE A 89 -7.92 -4.21 -8.77
CA ILE A 89 -7.65 -3.33 -7.64
C ILE A 89 -7.26 -1.97 -8.22
N ARG A 90 -8.00 -0.93 -7.84
CA ARG A 90 -7.71 0.46 -8.18
C ARG A 90 -7.46 1.24 -6.89
N TYR A 91 -6.69 2.31 -7.00
CA TYR A 91 -6.42 3.20 -5.87
C TYR A 91 -6.91 4.59 -6.22
N LYS A 92 -7.60 5.24 -5.29
CA LYS A 92 -8.03 6.62 -5.44
C LYS A 92 -7.61 7.45 -4.23
N ILE A 93 -7.22 8.69 -4.47
CA ILE A 93 -7.05 9.72 -3.45
C ILE A 93 -7.75 10.98 -3.96
N ASN A 94 -8.42 11.73 -3.11
CA ASN A 94 -9.11 12.96 -3.52
C ASN A 94 -10.01 12.78 -4.77
N ASN A 95 -10.71 11.64 -4.87
CA ASN A 95 -11.53 11.23 -6.02
C ASN A 95 -10.80 11.01 -7.36
N GLU A 96 -9.46 11.06 -7.40
CA GLU A 96 -8.66 10.76 -8.57
C GLU A 96 -8.03 9.37 -8.50
N PHE A 97 -8.01 8.66 -9.63
CA PHE A 97 -7.40 7.33 -9.69
C PHE A 97 -5.89 7.41 -9.90
N ILE A 98 -5.14 6.70 -9.06
CA ILE A 98 -3.68 6.65 -9.10
C ILE A 98 -3.21 5.29 -9.63
N PRO A 99 -2.24 5.28 -10.57
CA PRO A 99 -1.57 4.06 -11.00
C PRO A 99 -1.02 3.22 -9.83
N PRO A 100 -1.29 1.90 -9.80
CA PRO A 100 -0.78 1.00 -8.75
C PRO A 100 0.74 1.06 -8.54
N ARG A 101 1.52 1.34 -9.58
CA ARG A 101 2.99 1.47 -9.49
C ARG A 101 3.43 2.57 -8.53
N ILE A 102 2.66 3.65 -8.39
CA ILE A 102 2.97 4.79 -7.51
C ILE A 102 2.68 4.40 -6.06
N ILE A 103 1.51 3.78 -5.82
CA ILE A 103 1.12 3.30 -4.50
C ILE A 103 2.06 2.20 -4.00
N ARG A 104 2.55 1.32 -4.89
CA ARG A 104 3.57 0.33 -4.55
C ARG A 104 4.88 0.94 -4.06
N GLN A 105 5.27 2.13 -4.53
CA GLN A 105 6.46 2.81 -4.00
C GLN A 105 6.29 3.20 -2.52
N LEU A 106 5.07 3.56 -2.12
CA LEU A 106 4.71 3.82 -0.73
C LEU A 106 4.65 2.52 0.08
N GLU A 107 4.09 1.44 -0.48
CA GLU A 107 4.03 0.12 0.16
C GLU A 107 5.43 -0.43 0.44
N MET A 108 6.34 -0.33 -0.53
CA MET A 108 7.72 -0.78 -0.40
C MET A 108 8.48 -0.07 0.73
N ARG A 109 8.09 1.17 1.05
CA ARG A 109 8.65 1.97 2.15
C ARG A 109 7.97 1.75 3.49
N GLY A 110 6.98 0.85 3.55
CA GLY A 110 6.18 0.61 4.74
C GLY A 110 5.22 1.74 5.09
N LEU A 111 5.02 2.72 4.19
CA LEU A 111 4.14 3.88 4.42
C LEU A 111 2.65 3.54 4.26
N VAL A 112 2.34 2.45 3.56
CA VAL A 112 0.98 1.96 3.37
C VAL A 112 0.99 0.43 3.35
N LYS A 113 -0.07 -0.19 3.87
CA LYS A 113 -0.27 -1.64 3.78
C LYS A 113 -1.41 -1.92 2.80
N LEU A 114 -1.07 -2.46 1.63
CA LEU A 114 -2.06 -2.79 0.61
C LEU A 114 -2.66 -4.17 0.90
N GLU A 115 -3.98 -4.27 0.84
CA GLU A 115 -4.62 -5.58 0.93
C GLU A 115 -4.42 -6.32 -0.38
N ARG A 116 -3.58 -7.36 -0.38
CA ARG A 116 -3.47 -8.27 -1.53
C ARG A 116 -4.75 -9.09 -1.60
N GLY A 117 -5.35 -9.16 -2.79
CA GLY A 117 -6.49 -10.04 -3.03
C GLY A 117 -6.12 -11.46 -2.65
N LYS A 118 -6.95 -12.10 -1.80
CA LYS A 118 -6.91 -13.55 -1.61
C LYS A 118 -7.32 -14.24 -2.91
#